data_AF-A0A223M0Y3-F1
#
_entry.id   AF-A0A223M0Y3-F1
#
_cell.length_a   1.000
_cell.length_b   1.000
_cell.length_c   1.000
_cell.angle_alpha   90.00
_cell.angle_beta   90.00
_cell.angle_gamma   90.00
#
_symmetry.space_group_name_H-M   'P 1'
#
loop_
_entity.id
_entity.type
_entity.pdbx_description
1 polymer ?
#
loop_
_entity_poly.entity_id
_entity_poly.type
_entity_poly.pdbx_seq_one_letter_code
_entity_poly.pdbx_strand_id
1 'polypeptide(L)'
;YEGPPDAPFTSWGNRLQMRMSDEEQKKRILAAKKERFPGWDGGLHGRGDQRADALFFAVTQPFPGSGAEGHGLFQPYPDQPGKFYARWGLYGPPHDSAPPDGSVPKWEGTPEDNFLMLRAAAKYFGAGGVGALNLADPKCKKLIYKKAQPMTLGKGTYSEIGGPGMIDAKFYPKVPDHAVPINFKEADYSYYNDTEWVIPTKCESIFTFTLPQPQELNKRTGGIAGAGSYTVYKDFARVGTLVQMFIKKLGYHALYWPIGWGPGGCFATFDGQGEQGRTGAAIHWKFGSSQRGSERVITDLPIAPTPPIDAGMFEFCKTCHICRDVCVSGGVHQEDEPTWDSGNWWNVQGYLGYRTDWSGCHNQCGMCQSTCPFTYLGLENASLVHKIVKGVVANTTVFNSFFTNMEKALGYGDLTMENSNWWKEEGPIYGFDPGT
;
A
#
# COMPACT_ATOMS: atom_id res chain seq x y z
N TYR A 1 -20.74 8.26 0.96
CA TYR A 1 -21.46 7.53 -0.09
C TYR A 1 -21.54 6.09 0.38
N GLU A 2 -22.74 5.58 0.67
CA GLU A 2 -22.94 4.15 0.82
C GLU A 2 -23.01 3.60 -0.61
N GLY A 3 -22.03 2.77 -1.00
CA GLY A 3 -22.11 2.07 -2.29
C GLY A 3 -23.37 1.20 -2.37
N PRO A 4 -23.70 0.65 -3.55
CA PRO A 4 -24.85 -0.23 -3.67
C PRO A 4 -24.80 -1.35 -2.60
N PRO A 5 -25.94 -1.77 -2.02
CA PRO A 5 -26.00 -2.79 -0.95
C PRO A 5 -25.28 -4.10 -1.29
N ASP A 6 -25.12 -4.35 -2.58
CA ASP A 6 -24.59 -5.59 -3.15
C ASP A 6 -23.17 -5.40 -3.73
N ALA A 7 -22.55 -4.23 -3.57
CA ALA A 7 -21.18 -3.98 -4.01
C ALA A 7 -20.23 -4.72 -3.06
N PRO A 8 -19.62 -5.84 -3.49
CA PRO A 8 -18.81 -6.63 -2.58
C PRO A 8 -17.55 -5.84 -2.21
N PHE A 9 -17.17 -5.89 -0.93
CA PHE A 9 -15.94 -5.31 -0.35
C PHE A 9 -14.69 -6.08 -0.82
N THR A 10 -14.67 -6.51 -2.09
CA THR A 10 -13.64 -7.35 -2.64
C THR A 10 -12.36 -6.56 -2.81
N SER A 11 -11.28 -7.14 -2.31
CA SER A 11 -9.90 -6.84 -2.70
C SER A 11 -9.83 -6.33 -4.14
N TRP A 12 -9.45 -5.07 -4.23
CA TRP A 12 -9.40 -4.25 -5.42
C TRP A 12 -8.67 -4.99 -6.56
N GLY A 13 -9.36 -5.14 -7.70
CA GLY A 13 -8.82 -5.68 -8.95
C GLY A 13 -9.19 -7.12 -9.31
N ASN A 14 -9.42 -8.02 -8.35
CA ASN A 14 -9.53 -9.45 -8.68
C ASN A 14 -10.88 -9.87 -9.30
N ARG A 15 -12.02 -9.27 -8.91
CA ARG A 15 -13.32 -9.68 -9.51
C ARG A 15 -13.57 -9.12 -10.91
N LEU A 16 -13.00 -7.97 -11.27
CA LEU A 16 -13.03 -7.46 -12.65
C LEU A 16 -12.07 -8.23 -13.56
N GLN A 17 -10.94 -8.71 -13.04
CA GLN A 17 -10.00 -9.55 -13.80
C GLN A 17 -10.44 -11.00 -13.95
N MET A 18 -11.21 -11.55 -12.99
CA MET A 18 -11.78 -12.89 -13.12
C MET A 18 -12.98 -12.98 -14.06
N ARG A 19 -13.37 -11.88 -14.72
CA ARG A 19 -14.33 -11.86 -15.85
C ARG A 19 -13.68 -12.03 -17.23
N MET A 20 -12.43 -12.49 -17.32
CA MET A 20 -11.92 -13.03 -18.59
C MET A 20 -12.10 -14.53 -18.63
N SER A 21 -13.35 -14.97 -18.77
CA SER A 21 -13.66 -16.30 -19.28
C SER A 21 -13.70 -16.22 -20.80
N ASP A 22 -12.53 -16.20 -21.42
CA ASP A 22 -12.41 -16.94 -22.67
C ASP A 22 -11.03 -17.60 -22.73
N GLU A 23 -11.01 -18.90 -22.47
CA GLU A 23 -9.85 -19.78 -22.66
C GLU A 23 -9.18 -19.53 -24.02
N GLU A 24 -9.97 -19.17 -25.03
CA GLU A 24 -9.52 -18.89 -26.37
C GLU A 24 -8.71 -17.59 -26.47
N GLN A 25 -9.13 -16.52 -25.76
CA GLN A 25 -8.38 -15.27 -25.69
C GLN A 25 -7.04 -15.47 -24.95
N LYS A 26 -7.04 -16.25 -23.87
CA LYS A 26 -5.81 -16.64 -23.16
C LYS A 26 -4.87 -17.43 -24.08
N LYS A 27 -5.37 -18.43 -24.82
CA LYS A 27 -4.58 -19.20 -25.80
C LYS A 27 -4.00 -18.34 -26.93
N ARG A 28 -4.76 -17.38 -27.46
CA ARG A 28 -4.29 -16.44 -28.50
C ARG A 28 -3.17 -15.54 -27.99
N ILE A 29 -3.29 -15.00 -26.78
CA ILE A 29 -2.23 -14.18 -26.15
C ILE A 29 -0.97 -15.02 -25.89
N LEU A 30 -1.12 -16.27 -25.42
CA LEU A 30 0.00 -17.19 -25.20
C LEU A 30 0.71 -17.56 -26.52
N ALA A 31 -0.05 -17.81 -27.59
CA ALA A 31 0.49 -18.11 -28.91
C ALA A 31 1.27 -16.94 -29.50
N ALA A 32 0.72 -15.72 -29.45
CA ALA A 32 1.40 -14.51 -29.91
C ALA A 32 2.69 -14.21 -29.12
N LYS A 33 2.75 -14.54 -27.83
CA LYS A 33 3.97 -14.42 -27.00
C LYS A 33 5.03 -15.45 -27.38
N LYS A 34 4.66 -16.71 -27.65
CA LYS A 34 5.59 -17.74 -28.14
C LYS A 34 6.16 -17.42 -29.51
N GLU A 35 5.35 -16.85 -30.41
CA GLU A 35 5.78 -16.41 -31.73
C GLU A 35 6.77 -15.22 -31.64
N ARG A 36 6.50 -14.26 -30.75
CA ARG A 36 7.35 -13.07 -30.57
C ARG A 36 8.63 -13.33 -29.76
N PHE A 37 8.63 -14.35 -28.90
CA PHE A 37 9.74 -14.68 -28.00
C PHE A 37 10.06 -16.18 -28.04
N PRO A 38 10.95 -16.63 -28.95
CA PRO A 38 11.37 -18.02 -29.03
C PRO A 38 12.00 -18.50 -27.71
N GLY A 39 11.47 -19.57 -27.11
CA GLY A 39 11.91 -20.08 -25.80
C GLY A 39 11.12 -19.56 -24.59
N TRP A 40 10.08 -18.75 -24.82
CA TRP A 40 9.15 -18.35 -23.76
C TRP A 40 8.18 -19.49 -23.40
N ASP A 41 8.29 -19.99 -22.17
CA ASP A 41 7.32 -20.91 -21.59
C ASP A 41 6.44 -20.19 -20.57
N GLY A 42 5.14 -20.15 -20.87
CA GLY A 42 4.15 -19.51 -20.00
C GLY A 42 4.04 -20.21 -18.67
N GLY A 43 4.12 -19.45 -17.58
CA GLY A 43 3.90 -19.99 -16.26
C GLY A 43 2.43 -20.41 -16.02
N LEU A 44 2.21 -21.17 -14.95
CA LEU A 44 0.92 -21.76 -14.56
C LEU A 44 -0.23 -20.73 -14.52
N HIS A 45 0.07 -19.50 -14.12
CA HIS A 45 -0.90 -18.42 -13.93
C HIS A 45 -0.93 -17.42 -15.09
N GLY A 46 -0.01 -17.54 -16.05
CA GLY A 46 0.05 -16.71 -17.26
C GLY A 46 0.43 -15.25 -17.00
N ARG A 47 1.07 -14.94 -15.86
CA ARG A 47 1.52 -13.59 -15.51
C ARG A 47 2.88 -13.26 -16.13
N GLY A 48 3.66 -14.27 -16.50
CA GLY A 48 4.91 -14.14 -17.25
C GLY A 48 5.45 -15.49 -17.73
N ASP A 49 6.76 -15.56 -17.92
CA ASP A 49 7.43 -16.86 -18.05
C ASP A 49 7.31 -17.66 -16.74
N GLN A 50 7.64 -18.95 -16.77
CA GLN A 50 7.56 -19.82 -15.59
C GLN A 50 8.29 -19.24 -14.36
N ARG A 51 9.41 -18.55 -14.55
CA ARG A 51 10.21 -17.96 -13.46
C ARG A 51 9.53 -16.72 -12.86
N ALA A 52 8.95 -15.86 -13.69
CA ALA A 52 8.18 -14.70 -13.23
C ALA A 52 6.93 -15.11 -12.46
N ASP A 53 6.23 -16.15 -12.91
CA ASP A 53 5.08 -16.73 -12.20
C ASP A 53 5.52 -17.33 -10.85
N ALA A 54 6.64 -18.07 -10.82
CA ALA A 54 7.19 -18.64 -9.57
C ALA A 54 7.63 -17.56 -8.58
N LEU A 55 8.29 -16.50 -9.05
CA LEU A 55 8.66 -15.35 -8.23
C LEU A 55 7.43 -14.65 -7.66
N PHE A 56 6.42 -14.40 -8.49
CA PHE A 56 5.15 -13.83 -8.04
C PHE A 56 4.47 -14.70 -6.98
N PHE A 57 4.45 -16.02 -7.17
CA PHE A 57 3.92 -16.97 -6.19
C PHE A 57 4.68 -16.89 -4.86
N ALA A 58 6.01 -16.88 -4.89
CA ALA A 58 6.85 -16.80 -3.69
C ALA A 58 6.61 -15.52 -2.88
N VAL A 59 6.52 -14.36 -3.53
CA VAL A 59 6.32 -13.07 -2.83
C VAL A 59 4.89 -12.89 -2.31
N THR A 60 3.93 -13.67 -2.81
CA THR A 60 2.53 -13.61 -2.35
C THR A 60 2.22 -14.52 -1.18
N GLN A 61 2.99 -15.59 -0.95
CA GLN A 61 2.75 -16.57 0.13
C GLN A 61 2.54 -15.97 1.53
N PRO A 62 3.26 -14.92 1.95
CA PRO A 62 3.07 -14.34 3.28
C PRO A 62 1.81 -13.46 3.39
N PHE A 63 1.07 -13.26 2.30
CA PHE A 63 -0.17 -12.49 2.30
C PHE A 63 -1.38 -13.41 2.54
N PRO A 64 -2.33 -13.03 3.42
CA PRO A 64 -3.49 -13.86 3.72
C PRO A 64 -4.26 -14.29 2.47
N GLY A 65 -4.48 -15.61 2.33
CA GLY A 65 -5.27 -16.24 1.27
C GLY A 65 -4.59 -16.37 -0.10
N SER A 66 -3.26 -16.50 -0.12
CA SER A 66 -2.48 -16.94 -1.27
C SER A 66 -2.26 -18.47 -1.26
N GLY A 67 -3.33 -19.24 -1.45
CA GLY A 67 -3.24 -20.68 -1.73
C GLY A 67 -2.94 -21.60 -0.54
N ALA A 68 -3.08 -22.90 -0.80
CA ALA A 68 -3.24 -24.00 0.18
C ALA A 68 -2.03 -24.31 1.09
N GLU A 69 -0.90 -23.60 0.97
CA GLU A 69 0.37 -23.97 1.65
C GLU A 69 1.05 -22.79 2.39
N GLY A 70 0.36 -21.67 2.60
CA GLY A 70 0.91 -20.48 3.26
C GLY A 70 1.15 -20.63 4.77
N HIS A 71 2.26 -21.26 5.17
CA HIS A 71 2.62 -21.53 6.59
C HIS A 71 3.43 -20.43 7.31
N GLY A 72 3.59 -19.23 6.75
CA GLY A 72 4.67 -18.34 7.18
C GLY A 72 4.46 -17.43 8.41
N LEU A 73 3.27 -17.35 9.02
CA LEU A 73 2.93 -16.23 9.92
C LEU A 73 2.03 -16.57 11.12
N PHE A 74 1.92 -17.86 11.41
CA PHE A 74 1.05 -18.41 12.44
C PHE A 74 1.88 -18.97 13.59
N GLN A 75 1.67 -18.52 14.83
CA GLN A 75 2.31 -19.12 16.01
C GLN A 75 1.35 -20.08 16.71
N PRO A 76 1.85 -21.22 17.23
CA PRO A 76 1.04 -22.09 18.06
C PRO A 76 0.74 -21.41 19.41
N TYR A 77 -0.45 -21.64 19.94
CA TYR A 77 -0.78 -21.26 21.31
C TYR A 77 0.03 -22.13 22.30
N PRO A 78 0.78 -21.54 23.24
CA PRO A 78 1.55 -22.30 24.23
C PRO A 78 0.68 -23.25 25.08
N ASP A 79 -0.59 -22.89 25.26
CA ASP A 79 -1.57 -23.56 26.11
C ASP A 79 -2.62 -24.36 25.33
N GLN A 80 -2.62 -24.32 23.99
CA GLN A 80 -3.67 -24.94 23.17
C GLN A 80 -3.05 -25.71 21.99
N PRO A 81 -2.64 -26.97 22.20
CA PRO A 81 -2.04 -27.81 21.17
C PRO A 81 -2.91 -27.90 19.92
N GLY A 82 -2.31 -27.65 18.75
CA GLY A 82 -3.01 -27.66 17.45
C GLY A 82 -3.73 -26.36 17.08
N LYS A 83 -3.69 -25.33 17.92
CA LYS A 83 -4.24 -24.00 17.59
C LYS A 83 -3.14 -23.03 17.21
N PHE A 84 -3.42 -22.24 16.18
CA PHE A 84 -2.52 -21.22 15.66
C PHE A 84 -3.18 -19.84 15.69
N TYR A 85 -2.41 -18.78 15.94
CA TYR A 85 -2.87 -17.40 15.77
C TYR A 85 -2.02 -16.66 14.73
N ALA A 86 -2.68 -15.81 13.94
CA ALA A 86 -1.98 -14.93 13.00
C ALA A 86 -1.17 -13.90 13.79
N ARG A 87 0.11 -13.71 13.44
CA ARG A 87 0.94 -12.60 13.95
C ARG A 87 0.45 -11.22 13.47
N TRP A 88 -0.60 -11.19 12.65
CA TRP A 88 -1.18 -10.05 11.96
C TRP A 88 -2.59 -9.75 12.45
N GLY A 89 -2.89 -8.45 12.55
CA GLY A 89 -4.22 -7.94 12.82
C GLY A 89 -4.32 -7.20 14.15
N LEU A 90 -5.51 -6.63 14.38
CA LEU A 90 -5.92 -5.92 15.60
C LEU A 90 -5.52 -6.67 16.89
N TYR A 91 -5.42 -8.00 16.79
CA TYR A 91 -4.98 -8.95 17.82
C TYR A 91 -3.52 -9.37 17.69
N GLY A 92 -2.58 -8.42 17.67
CA GLY A 92 -1.34 -8.71 18.40
C GLY A 92 -1.74 -9.16 19.81
N PRO A 93 -1.11 -10.21 20.40
CA PRO A 93 -1.67 -11.02 21.48
C PRO A 93 -2.42 -10.20 22.54
N PRO A 94 -3.54 -10.70 23.09
CA PRO A 94 -4.31 -10.02 24.15
C PRO A 94 -3.52 -9.76 25.44
N HIS A 95 -2.30 -10.27 25.54
CA HIS A 95 -1.49 -10.23 26.73
C HIS A 95 -0.53 -9.04 26.74
N ASP A 96 -0.97 -8.05 27.50
CA ASP A 96 -0.14 -7.31 28.44
C ASP A 96 0.93 -6.39 27.84
N SER A 97 0.50 -5.14 27.66
CA SER A 97 1.25 -3.92 27.34
C SER A 97 2.37 -3.60 28.35
N ALA A 98 2.41 -4.28 29.48
CA ALA A 98 3.46 -4.26 30.48
C ALA A 98 3.36 -5.59 31.22
N PRO A 99 4.43 -6.16 31.80
CA PRO A 99 4.25 -7.30 32.69
C PRO A 99 3.15 -6.96 33.74
N PRO A 100 2.14 -7.82 33.96
CA PRO A 100 0.95 -7.50 34.78
C PRO A 100 1.26 -7.05 36.20
N ASP A 101 2.48 -7.30 36.67
CA ASP A 101 3.01 -6.91 37.97
C ASP A 101 3.52 -5.46 38.04
N GLY A 102 3.52 -4.72 36.92
CA GLY A 102 4.03 -3.35 36.86
C GLY A 102 5.56 -3.24 37.03
N SER A 103 6.30 -4.35 36.89
CA SER A 103 7.76 -4.38 37.09
C SER A 103 8.55 -3.56 36.08
N VAL A 104 7.96 -3.23 34.94
CA VAL A 104 8.53 -2.32 33.93
C VAL A 104 7.61 -1.11 33.80
N PRO A 105 8.09 0.10 34.13
CA PRO A 105 7.27 1.30 34.01
C PRO A 105 6.93 1.58 32.54
N LYS A 106 5.75 2.19 32.34
CA LYS A 106 5.36 2.74 31.03
C LYS A 106 6.39 3.79 30.59
N TRP A 107 6.72 3.80 29.30
CA TRP A 107 7.61 4.81 28.73
C TRP A 107 6.98 6.20 28.86
N GLU A 108 7.80 7.21 29.15
CA GLU A 108 7.39 8.61 29.15
C GLU A 108 8.35 9.44 28.30
N GLY A 109 7.81 10.28 27.42
CA GLY A 109 8.56 11.13 26.51
C GLY A 109 7.67 12.21 25.91
N THR A 110 8.27 13.28 25.41
CA THR A 110 7.54 14.34 24.70
C THR A 110 6.96 13.79 23.38
N PRO A 111 5.86 14.38 22.84
CA PRO A 111 5.33 13.98 21.53
C PRO A 111 6.39 14.01 20.42
N GLU A 112 7.30 14.98 20.46
CA GLU A 112 8.40 15.15 19.51
C GLU A 112 9.43 14.01 19.66
N ASP A 113 9.88 13.70 20.87
CA ASP A 113 10.82 12.61 21.12
C ASP A 113 10.21 11.25 20.75
N ASN A 114 8.92 11.05 21.05
CA ASN A 114 8.20 9.84 20.69
C ASN A 114 8.13 9.67 19.16
N PHE A 115 7.90 10.75 18.40
CA PHE A 115 7.96 10.70 16.94
C PHE A 115 9.36 10.31 16.44
N LEU A 116 10.41 10.93 16.99
CA LEU A 116 11.80 10.63 16.60
C LEU A 116 12.19 9.18 16.90
N MET A 117 11.78 8.67 18.07
CA MET A 117 11.97 7.27 18.47
C MET A 117 11.24 6.31 17.52
N LEU A 118 9.96 6.55 17.24
CA LEU A 118 9.19 5.70 16.33
C LEU A 118 9.74 5.76 14.91
N ARG A 119 10.19 6.93 14.44
CA ARG A 119 10.90 7.05 13.17
C ARG A 119 12.13 6.15 13.15
N ALA A 120 12.98 6.19 14.17
CA ALA A 120 14.18 5.36 14.23
C ALA A 120 13.84 3.86 14.23
N ALA A 121 12.89 3.44 15.05
CA ALA A 121 12.43 2.05 15.13
C ALA A 121 11.82 1.57 13.80
N ALA A 122 10.91 2.36 13.21
CA ALA A 122 10.26 2.03 11.95
C ALA A 122 11.27 1.94 10.80
N LYS A 123 12.23 2.87 10.73
CA LYS A 123 13.34 2.81 9.75
C LYS A 123 14.15 1.53 9.90
N TYR A 124 14.53 1.18 11.13
CA TYR A 124 15.24 -0.07 11.42
C TYR A 124 14.44 -1.32 11.00
N PHE A 125 13.11 -1.29 11.17
CA PHE A 125 12.25 -2.40 10.73
C PHE A 125 12.05 -2.48 9.22
N GLY A 126 12.34 -1.40 8.47
CA GLY A 126 12.26 -1.36 7.00
C GLY A 126 11.35 -0.29 6.42
N ALA A 127 10.88 0.68 7.21
CA ALA A 127 10.08 1.79 6.69
C ALA A 127 10.88 2.72 5.76
N GLY A 128 10.23 3.15 4.68
CA GLY A 128 10.70 4.18 3.75
C GLY A 128 10.43 5.58 4.29
N GLY A 129 9.19 6.05 4.25
CA GLY A 129 8.77 7.30 4.88
C GLY A 129 8.05 7.05 6.20
N VAL A 130 7.98 8.08 7.05
CA VAL A 130 7.13 8.08 8.25
C VAL A 130 6.44 9.43 8.40
N GLY A 131 5.27 9.43 9.02
CA GLY A 131 4.50 10.62 9.35
C GLY A 131 3.61 10.37 10.58
N ALA A 132 2.89 11.39 11.02
CA ALA A 132 1.90 11.25 12.08
C ALA A 132 0.76 12.25 11.93
N LEU A 133 -0.45 11.87 12.31
CA LEU A 133 -1.59 12.77 12.42
C LEU A 133 -2.21 12.71 13.81
N ASN A 134 -2.97 13.75 14.15
CA ASN A 134 -3.73 13.84 15.38
C ASN A 134 -5.20 13.49 15.11
N LEU A 135 -5.64 12.31 15.53
CA LEU A 135 -7.04 11.89 15.48
C LEU A 135 -7.95 12.69 16.43
N ALA A 136 -7.46 13.50 17.36
CA ALA A 136 -8.31 14.47 18.05
C ALA A 136 -8.84 15.57 17.10
N ASP A 137 -8.12 15.87 16.00
CA ASP A 137 -8.59 16.79 14.96
C ASP A 137 -9.76 16.16 14.16
N PRO A 138 -10.95 16.81 14.14
CA PRO A 138 -12.07 16.35 13.33
C PRO A 138 -11.77 16.17 11.84
N LYS A 139 -10.81 16.91 11.28
CA LYS A 139 -10.38 16.73 9.89
C LYS A 139 -9.65 15.41 9.68
N CYS A 140 -8.76 15.03 10.61
CA CYS A 140 -8.06 13.75 10.56
C CYS A 140 -9.02 12.57 10.78
N LYS A 141 -10.02 12.70 11.66
CA LYS A 141 -11.06 11.67 11.84
C LYS A 141 -11.83 11.36 10.55
N LYS A 142 -12.01 12.34 9.64
CA LYS A 142 -12.69 12.13 8.34
C LYS A 142 -11.91 11.22 7.38
N LEU A 143 -10.62 10.98 7.63
CA LEU A 143 -9.80 10.07 6.84
C LEU A 143 -10.09 8.60 7.16
N ILE A 144 -10.71 8.34 8.31
CA ILE A 144 -11.10 6.99 8.75
C ILE A 144 -12.38 6.58 8.02
N TYR A 145 -12.42 5.34 7.53
CA TYR A 145 -13.59 4.73 6.93
C TYR A 145 -14.76 4.73 7.92
N LYS A 146 -15.97 4.98 7.41
CA LYS A 146 -17.20 4.96 8.23
C LYS A 146 -17.59 3.55 8.68
N LYS A 147 -17.30 2.55 7.84
CA LYS A 147 -17.59 1.13 8.07
C LYS A 147 -16.38 0.32 7.62
N ALA A 148 -16.13 -0.78 8.30
CA ALA A 148 -15.07 -1.72 7.97
C ALA A 148 -15.56 -3.15 7.99
N GLN A 149 -14.96 -3.97 7.14
CA GLN A 149 -15.12 -5.41 7.13
C GLN A 149 -13.75 -6.07 7.29
N PRO A 150 -13.63 -7.13 8.08
CA PRO A 150 -12.39 -7.91 8.20
C PRO A 150 -11.96 -8.45 6.84
N MET A 151 -10.76 -8.07 6.39
CA MET A 151 -10.23 -8.42 5.07
C MET A 151 -10.10 -9.92 4.80
N THR A 152 -10.18 -10.74 5.85
CA THR A 152 -10.00 -12.19 5.80
C THR A 152 -11.30 -12.99 5.73
N LEU A 153 -12.45 -12.39 6.05
CA LEU A 153 -13.69 -13.13 6.36
C LEU A 153 -14.93 -12.59 5.65
N GLY A 154 -14.77 -11.63 4.72
CA GLY A 154 -15.89 -11.11 3.95
C GLY A 154 -16.26 -11.92 2.72
N LYS A 155 -17.53 -11.87 2.31
CA LYS A 155 -17.95 -12.37 0.99
C LYS A 155 -17.12 -11.68 -0.10
N GLY A 156 -16.37 -12.45 -0.87
CA GLY A 156 -15.44 -11.97 -1.90
C GLY A 156 -14.04 -11.58 -1.44
N THR A 157 -13.66 -11.95 -0.23
CA THR A 157 -12.29 -11.79 0.25
C THR A 157 -11.40 -12.97 -0.16
N TYR A 158 -10.11 -12.90 0.18
CA TYR A 158 -9.12 -13.92 -0.20
C TYR A 158 -9.46 -15.34 0.28
N SER A 159 -10.34 -15.49 1.28
CA SER A 159 -10.88 -16.79 1.72
C SER A 159 -11.82 -17.45 0.71
N GLU A 160 -12.39 -16.71 -0.26
CA GLU A 160 -13.11 -17.29 -1.40
C GLU A 160 -12.20 -17.58 -2.60
N ILE A 161 -11.09 -16.85 -2.74
CA ILE A 161 -10.20 -16.90 -3.92
C ILE A 161 -9.10 -17.97 -3.75
N GLY A 162 -8.83 -18.41 -2.52
CA GLY A 162 -7.79 -19.39 -2.16
C GLY A 162 -8.27 -20.78 -1.75
N GLY A 163 -9.49 -21.19 -2.12
CA GLY A 163 -10.05 -22.49 -1.76
C GLY A 163 -10.69 -22.52 -0.36
N PRO A 164 -11.55 -23.52 -0.08
CA PRO A 164 -12.33 -23.57 1.14
C PRO A 164 -11.42 -23.80 2.36
N GLY A 165 -11.42 -22.85 3.32
CA GLY A 165 -11.13 -23.20 4.71
C GLY A 165 -9.76 -22.84 5.29
N MET A 166 -9.07 -21.77 4.86
CA MET A 166 -7.80 -21.38 5.49
C MET A 166 -7.93 -20.59 6.81
N ILE A 167 -9.15 -20.28 7.27
CA ILE A 167 -9.41 -19.73 8.61
C ILE A 167 -10.68 -20.38 9.13
N ASP A 168 -10.55 -21.30 10.09
CA ASP A 168 -11.71 -21.89 10.75
C ASP A 168 -12.39 -20.80 11.59
N ALA A 169 -13.58 -20.40 11.15
CA ALA A 169 -14.44 -19.40 11.78
C ALA A 169 -14.84 -19.77 13.23
N LYS A 170 -14.52 -20.98 13.71
CA LYS A 170 -14.69 -21.39 15.10
C LYS A 170 -13.72 -20.73 16.09
N PHE A 171 -12.63 -20.11 15.64
CA PHE A 171 -11.56 -19.61 16.53
C PHE A 171 -11.52 -18.09 16.71
N TYR A 172 -12.44 -17.33 16.10
CA TYR A 172 -12.59 -15.89 16.30
C TYR A 172 -14.00 -15.57 16.82
N PRO A 173 -14.18 -14.56 17.70
CA PRO A 173 -15.52 -14.08 18.07
C PRO A 173 -16.30 -13.74 16.80
N LYS A 174 -17.60 -14.04 16.76
CA LYS A 174 -18.48 -13.89 15.57
C LYS A 174 -18.09 -12.65 14.77
N VAL A 175 -17.41 -12.89 13.66
CA VAL A 175 -16.88 -11.83 12.81
C VAL A 175 -17.98 -11.41 11.84
N PRO A 176 -18.28 -10.11 11.68
CA PRO A 176 -19.29 -9.68 10.72
C PRO A 176 -18.85 -10.03 9.29
N ASP A 177 -19.77 -10.69 8.57
CA ASP A 177 -19.63 -11.05 7.16
C ASP A 177 -20.01 -9.89 6.21
N HIS A 178 -20.21 -8.70 6.77
CA HIS A 178 -20.54 -7.44 6.11
C HIS A 178 -19.78 -6.27 6.77
N ALA A 179 -19.80 -5.10 6.15
CA ALA A 179 -19.16 -3.92 6.70
C ALA A 179 -19.98 -3.34 7.87
N VAL A 180 -19.37 -3.24 9.05
CA VAL A 180 -19.98 -2.67 10.26
C VAL A 180 -19.34 -1.31 10.61
N PRO A 181 -20.07 -0.38 11.25
CA PRO A 181 -19.56 0.94 11.63
C PRO A 181 -18.24 0.92 12.41
N ILE A 182 -17.38 1.91 12.17
CA ILE A 182 -16.22 2.21 13.02
C ILE A 182 -16.59 3.37 13.96
N ASN A 183 -16.55 3.11 15.26
CA ASN A 183 -16.95 4.03 16.31
C ASN A 183 -15.76 4.35 17.23
N PHE A 184 -15.72 5.60 17.69
CA PHE A 184 -14.82 6.03 18.75
C PHE A 184 -15.61 6.09 20.06
N LYS A 185 -15.21 5.32 21.07
CA LYS A 185 -15.91 5.24 22.37
C LYS A 185 -14.92 5.25 23.52
N GLU A 186 -15.39 5.69 24.68
CA GLU A 186 -14.69 5.42 25.95
C GLU A 186 -14.64 3.90 26.15
N ALA A 187 -13.44 3.34 26.11
CA ALA A 187 -13.20 1.91 26.26
C ALA A 187 -11.76 1.65 26.70
N ASP A 188 -11.56 0.62 27.51
CA ASP A 188 -10.21 0.22 27.93
C ASP A 188 -9.39 -0.34 26.76
N TYR A 189 -10.04 -1.09 25.87
CA TYR A 189 -9.41 -1.76 24.73
C TYR A 189 -10.25 -1.61 23.45
N SER A 190 -9.59 -1.70 22.30
CA SER A 190 -10.28 -1.84 21.01
C SER A 190 -10.92 -3.22 20.88
N TYR A 191 -12.09 -3.27 20.27
CA TYR A 191 -12.76 -4.53 19.94
C TYR A 191 -13.58 -4.39 18.66
N TYR A 192 -14.05 -5.52 18.14
CA TYR A 192 -15.11 -5.53 17.14
C TYR A 192 -16.07 -6.68 17.44
N ASN A 193 -17.28 -6.56 16.94
CA ASN A 193 -18.32 -7.59 16.99
C ASN A 193 -19.15 -7.55 15.70
N ASP A 194 -20.25 -8.28 15.67
CA ASP A 194 -21.20 -8.35 14.55
C ASP A 194 -21.90 -7.03 14.22
N THR A 195 -21.77 -5.99 15.06
CA THR A 195 -22.45 -4.70 14.92
C THR A 195 -21.52 -3.51 14.76
N GLU A 196 -20.27 -3.57 15.21
CA GLU A 196 -19.35 -2.42 15.18
C GLU A 196 -17.88 -2.78 15.38
N TRP A 197 -17.01 -1.83 15.01
CA TRP A 197 -15.63 -1.70 15.47
C TRP A 197 -15.53 -0.55 16.46
N VAL A 198 -14.79 -0.75 17.55
CA VAL A 198 -14.55 0.29 18.55
C VAL A 198 -13.06 0.60 18.67
N ILE A 199 -12.74 1.87 18.46
CA ILE A 199 -11.45 2.49 18.73
C ILE A 199 -11.60 3.30 20.03
N PRO A 200 -10.78 3.05 21.07
CA PRO A 200 -10.78 3.88 22.27
C PRO A 200 -10.53 5.35 21.94
N THR A 201 -11.31 6.25 22.53
CA THR A 201 -11.16 7.72 22.38
C THR A 201 -9.78 8.23 22.81
N LYS A 202 -9.15 7.56 23.79
CA LYS A 202 -7.75 7.83 24.20
C LYS A 202 -6.71 7.62 23.10
N CYS A 203 -7.03 6.88 22.03
CA CYS A 203 -6.12 6.67 20.91
C CYS A 203 -6.17 7.85 19.94
N GLU A 204 -5.54 8.96 20.34
CA GLU A 204 -5.58 10.23 19.60
C GLU A 204 -4.47 10.37 18.56
N SER A 205 -3.49 9.48 18.53
CA SER A 205 -2.38 9.56 17.58
C SER A 205 -2.49 8.47 16.52
N ILE A 206 -2.11 8.81 15.29
CA ILE A 206 -1.90 7.83 14.22
C ILE A 206 -0.49 7.99 13.68
N PHE A 207 0.34 6.97 13.88
CA PHE A 207 1.66 6.89 13.29
C PHE A 207 1.55 6.23 11.92
N THR A 208 2.14 6.85 10.90
CA THR A 208 2.07 6.36 9.53
C THR A 208 3.46 6.02 9.01
N PHE A 209 3.54 5.04 8.12
CA PHE A 209 4.78 4.72 7.43
C PHE A 209 4.52 4.14 6.05
N THR A 210 5.47 4.36 5.16
CA THR A 210 5.37 4.00 3.75
C THR A 210 6.53 3.06 3.43
N LEU A 211 6.31 1.98 2.68
CA LEU A 211 7.38 1.03 2.27
C LEU A 211 7.79 1.20 0.80
N PRO A 212 9.09 1.42 0.50
CA PRO A 212 9.51 1.67 -0.87
C PRO A 212 9.30 0.41 -1.72
N GLN A 213 9.09 0.58 -3.01
CA GLN A 213 9.00 -0.54 -3.94
C GLN A 213 10.34 -0.80 -4.64
N PRO A 214 10.68 -2.07 -4.94
CA PRO A 214 11.83 -2.44 -5.76
C PRO A 214 11.80 -1.70 -7.10
N GLN A 215 12.65 -0.69 -7.25
CA GLN A 215 12.59 0.23 -8.38
C GLN A 215 12.93 -0.49 -9.69
N GLU A 216 13.96 -1.33 -9.68
CA GLU A 216 14.39 -2.09 -10.86
C GLU A 216 13.31 -3.04 -11.39
N LEU A 217 12.51 -3.65 -10.50
CA LEU A 217 11.41 -4.51 -10.94
C LEU A 217 10.23 -3.67 -11.44
N ASN A 218 9.99 -2.50 -10.85
CA ASN A 218 8.92 -1.62 -11.29
C ASN A 218 9.15 -1.12 -12.73
N LYS A 219 10.40 -0.78 -13.11
CA LYS A 219 10.75 -0.34 -14.48
C LYS A 219 10.37 -1.36 -15.55
N ARG A 220 10.37 -2.64 -15.20
CA ARG A 220 10.30 -3.77 -16.14
C ARG A 220 8.89 -4.09 -16.65
N THR A 221 7.84 -3.56 -16.02
CA THR A 221 6.41 -3.79 -16.35
C THR A 221 6.00 -5.28 -16.51
N GLY A 222 4.70 -5.58 -16.54
CA GLY A 222 4.24 -6.97 -16.68
C GLY A 222 4.61 -7.89 -15.49
N GLY A 223 4.69 -9.21 -15.73
CA GLY A 223 4.74 -10.24 -14.68
C GLY A 223 5.74 -10.03 -13.54
N ILE A 224 6.98 -9.61 -13.85
CA ILE A 224 8.03 -9.38 -12.84
C ILE A 224 7.75 -8.11 -12.03
N ALA A 225 7.19 -7.05 -12.63
CA ALA A 225 6.78 -5.85 -11.88
C ALA A 225 5.65 -6.15 -10.89
N GLY A 226 4.77 -7.12 -11.22
CA GLY A 226 3.80 -7.65 -10.28
C GLY A 226 4.46 -8.23 -9.01
N ALA A 227 5.57 -8.95 -9.15
CA ALA A 227 6.31 -9.46 -8.00
C ALA A 227 6.98 -8.32 -7.18
N GLY A 228 7.52 -7.31 -7.87
CA GLY A 228 8.05 -6.09 -7.23
C GLY A 228 6.99 -5.34 -6.41
N SER A 229 5.75 -5.31 -6.90
CA SER A 229 4.63 -4.75 -6.13
C SER A 229 4.26 -5.61 -4.91
N TYR A 230 4.16 -6.93 -5.07
CA TYR A 230 3.66 -7.83 -4.01
C TYR A 230 4.66 -8.15 -2.91
N THR A 231 5.96 -8.09 -3.18
CA THR A 231 6.95 -8.25 -2.10
C THR A 231 6.78 -7.19 -1.02
N VAL A 232 6.30 -5.99 -1.37
CA VAL A 232 6.07 -4.93 -0.38
C VAL A 232 4.81 -5.19 0.46
N TYR A 233 3.80 -5.88 -0.07
CA TYR A 233 2.62 -6.25 0.72
C TYR A 233 2.94 -7.28 1.83
N LYS A 234 3.92 -8.17 1.59
CA LYS A 234 4.50 -9.01 2.66
C LYS A 234 5.15 -8.14 3.74
N ASP A 235 5.86 -7.09 3.35
CA ASP A 235 6.51 -6.17 4.29
C ASP A 235 5.50 -5.27 5.01
N PHE A 236 4.37 -4.94 4.35
CA PHE A 236 3.03 -4.72 4.89
C PHE A 236 2.84 -5.29 6.27
N ALA A 237 2.71 -6.60 6.22
CA ALA A 237 2.78 -7.40 7.39
C ALA A 237 4.08 -7.03 8.14
N ARG A 238 5.23 -7.62 7.81
CA ARG A 238 6.41 -7.66 8.68
C ARG A 238 6.68 -6.38 9.50
N VAL A 239 6.78 -5.23 8.83
CA VAL A 239 7.12 -3.94 9.45
C VAL A 239 6.04 -3.45 10.41
N GLY A 240 4.77 -3.52 10.01
CA GLY A 240 3.69 -2.96 10.82
C GLY A 240 3.45 -3.68 12.14
N THR A 241 3.63 -5.01 12.20
CA THR A 241 3.56 -5.71 13.49
C THR A 241 4.78 -5.40 14.36
N LEU A 242 5.96 -5.21 13.78
CA LEU A 242 7.12 -4.80 14.58
C LEU A 242 6.89 -3.42 15.20
N VAL A 243 6.39 -2.45 14.44
CA VAL A 243 5.99 -1.13 14.96
C VAL A 243 4.89 -1.26 16.03
N GLN A 244 3.84 -2.06 15.76
CA GLN A 244 2.77 -2.29 16.73
C GLN A 244 3.31 -2.89 18.03
N MET A 245 4.13 -3.93 17.95
CA MET A 245 4.69 -4.60 19.13
C MET A 245 5.64 -3.70 19.89
N PHE A 246 6.42 -2.88 19.19
CA PHE A 246 7.30 -1.90 19.80
C PHE A 246 6.48 -0.92 20.67
N ILE A 247 5.43 -0.30 20.11
CA ILE A 247 4.55 0.61 20.86
C ILE A 247 3.86 -0.11 22.02
N LYS A 248 3.38 -1.35 21.81
CA LYS A 248 2.79 -2.14 22.89
C LYS A 248 3.77 -2.38 24.04
N LYS A 249 5.03 -2.68 23.74
CA LYS A 249 6.06 -2.91 24.76
C LYS A 249 6.56 -1.65 25.45
N LEU A 250 6.18 -0.47 24.96
CA LEU A 250 6.35 0.80 25.66
C LEU A 250 5.21 1.08 26.66
N GLY A 251 4.17 0.26 26.74
CA GLY A 251 3.03 0.46 27.65
C GLY A 251 1.85 1.20 27.03
N TYR A 252 1.72 1.21 25.70
CA TYR A 252 0.67 1.92 24.98
C TYR A 252 -0.20 0.99 24.13
N HIS A 253 -1.43 1.39 23.85
CA HIS A 253 -2.29 0.77 22.85
C HIS A 253 -1.69 0.99 21.47
N ALA A 254 -1.76 -0.01 20.60
CA ALA A 254 -1.33 0.11 19.22
C ALA A 254 -2.20 -0.79 18.33
N LEU A 255 -2.89 -0.16 17.37
CA LEU A 255 -3.86 -0.78 16.48
C LEU A 255 -3.37 -0.69 15.04
N TYR A 256 -2.64 -1.71 14.62
CA TYR A 256 -2.18 -1.86 13.25
C TYR A 256 -3.19 -2.66 12.42
N TRP A 257 -3.54 -2.12 11.26
CA TRP A 257 -4.33 -2.85 10.26
C TRP A 257 -3.78 -2.55 8.86
N PRO A 258 -3.15 -3.53 8.17
CA PRO A 258 -2.53 -3.29 6.87
C PRO A 258 -3.54 -2.80 5.84
N ILE A 259 -3.25 -1.66 5.18
CA ILE A 259 -4.14 -1.00 4.19
C ILE A 259 -5.51 -0.61 4.80
N GLY A 260 -5.64 -0.80 6.12
CA GLY A 260 -6.86 -0.60 6.88
C GLY A 260 -7.05 0.85 7.27
N TRP A 261 -8.13 1.08 8.03
CA TRP A 261 -8.57 2.36 8.59
C TRP A 261 -9.02 3.42 7.59
N GLY A 262 -8.38 3.57 6.44
CA GLY A 262 -8.76 4.57 5.44
C GLY A 262 -7.94 4.48 4.14
N PRO A 263 -8.23 5.32 3.13
CA PRO A 263 -7.56 5.28 1.85
C PRO A 263 -6.05 5.52 1.93
N GLY A 264 -5.23 4.65 1.32
CA GLY A 264 -3.77 4.78 1.16
C GLY A 264 -3.22 6.21 1.10
N GLY A 265 -3.42 6.85 -0.05
CA GLY A 265 -2.76 8.11 -0.40
C GLY A 265 -3.15 9.31 0.47
N CYS A 266 -4.34 9.33 1.09
CA CYS A 266 -4.73 10.52 1.85
C CYS A 266 -3.86 10.73 3.09
N PHE A 267 -3.52 9.67 3.82
CA PHE A 267 -2.65 9.78 5.00
C PHE A 267 -1.27 10.32 4.62
N ALA A 268 -0.61 9.71 3.62
CA ALA A 268 0.67 10.18 3.10
C ALA A 268 0.66 11.66 2.63
N THR A 269 -0.50 12.16 2.19
CA THR A 269 -0.65 13.57 1.80
C THR A 269 -0.83 14.48 3.01
N PHE A 270 -1.69 14.10 3.96
CA PHE A 270 -1.97 14.92 5.14
C PHE A 270 -0.84 14.91 6.17
N ASP A 271 0.00 13.87 6.20
CA ASP A 271 1.13 13.73 7.12
C ASP A 271 2.48 14.18 6.53
N GLY A 272 2.48 14.75 5.32
CA GLY A 272 3.68 15.32 4.71
C GLY A 272 4.64 14.33 4.05
N GLN A 273 4.25 13.07 3.85
CA GLN A 273 5.07 12.11 3.10
C GLN A 273 5.03 12.32 1.57
N GLY A 274 4.02 13.01 1.05
CA GLY A 274 3.89 13.24 -0.39
C GLY A 274 2.71 14.13 -0.78
N GLU A 275 2.45 14.25 -2.09
CA GLU A 275 1.28 14.94 -2.65
C GLU A 275 0.51 13.99 -3.57
N GLN A 276 -0.79 14.22 -3.78
CA GLN A 276 -1.54 13.41 -4.74
C GLN A 276 -1.03 13.65 -6.18
N GLY A 277 -0.76 12.58 -6.92
CA GLY A 277 -0.45 12.62 -8.33
C GLY A 277 -1.66 12.36 -9.23
N ARG A 278 -1.48 12.54 -10.54
CA ARG A 278 -2.49 12.28 -11.60
C ARG A 278 -3.13 10.89 -11.55
N THR A 279 -2.45 9.89 -10.99
CA THR A 279 -2.95 8.52 -10.81
C THR A 279 -3.89 8.38 -9.60
N GLY A 280 -4.21 9.48 -8.91
CA GLY A 280 -4.98 9.50 -7.67
C GLY A 280 -4.24 8.93 -6.44
N ALA A 281 -3.03 8.39 -6.64
CA ALA A 281 -2.14 7.92 -5.57
C ALA A 281 -1.19 9.03 -5.12
N ALA A 282 -0.65 8.92 -3.91
CA ALA A 282 0.37 9.84 -3.42
C ALA A 282 1.71 9.59 -4.12
N ILE A 283 2.38 10.66 -4.53
CA ILE A 283 3.78 10.70 -4.96
C ILE A 283 4.59 11.09 -3.73
N HIS A 284 5.47 10.21 -3.28
CA HIS A 284 6.28 10.44 -2.09
C HIS A 284 7.45 11.39 -2.43
N TRP A 285 7.77 12.36 -1.57
CA TRP A 285 8.83 13.35 -1.86
C TRP A 285 10.22 12.72 -2.07
N LYS A 286 10.51 11.67 -1.28
CA LYS A 286 11.69 10.80 -1.44
C LYS A 286 11.50 9.70 -2.49
N PHE A 287 10.51 8.82 -2.44
CA PHE A 287 10.47 7.64 -3.33
C PHE A 287 9.64 7.79 -4.61
N GLY A 288 9.10 8.99 -4.86
CA GLY A 288 8.26 9.27 -6.03
C GLY A 288 7.01 8.39 -6.05
N SER A 289 6.66 7.90 -7.24
CA SER A 289 5.56 6.93 -7.41
C SER A 289 5.98 5.49 -7.10
N SER A 290 7.27 5.22 -6.83
CA SER A 290 7.80 3.89 -6.47
C SER A 290 7.70 3.62 -4.97
N GLN A 291 6.53 3.93 -4.43
CA GLN A 291 6.17 3.81 -3.02
C GLN A 291 4.86 3.02 -2.92
N ARG A 292 4.72 2.18 -1.90
CA ARG A 292 3.47 1.46 -1.58
C ARG A 292 2.95 1.80 -0.20
N GLY A 293 1.63 1.93 -0.13
CA GLY A 293 0.93 2.10 1.14
C GLY A 293 1.17 3.45 1.79
N SER A 294 0.54 3.56 2.95
CA SER A 294 0.74 4.56 4.00
C SER A 294 0.19 3.87 5.24
N GLU A 295 0.87 2.83 5.67
CA GLU A 295 0.44 1.98 6.76
C GLU A 295 0.24 2.78 8.04
N ARG A 296 -0.74 2.39 8.87
CA ARG A 296 -1.14 3.19 10.03
C ARG A 296 -1.25 2.37 11.29
N VAL A 297 -0.70 2.91 12.36
CA VAL A 297 -0.86 2.42 13.72
C VAL A 297 -1.57 3.49 14.53
N ILE A 298 -2.81 3.22 14.93
CA ILE A 298 -3.57 4.09 15.84
C ILE A 298 -3.15 3.77 17.27
N THR A 299 -2.85 4.79 18.09
CA THR A 299 -2.24 4.62 19.41
C THR A 299 -2.62 5.74 20.37
N ASP A 300 -2.55 5.45 21.67
CA ASP A 300 -2.62 6.43 22.77
C ASP A 300 -1.23 6.94 23.21
N LEU A 301 -0.16 6.53 22.51
CA LEU A 301 1.16 7.16 22.63
C LEU A 301 1.08 8.58 22.03
N PRO A 302 1.40 9.65 22.80
CA PRO A 302 1.43 10.99 22.24
C PRO A 302 2.54 11.11 21.20
N ILE A 303 2.20 11.53 19.98
CA ILE A 303 3.13 11.68 18.87
C ILE A 303 2.89 13.04 18.21
N ALA A 304 3.95 13.82 17.99
CA ALA A 304 3.86 15.09 17.30
C ALA A 304 3.42 14.88 15.84
N PRO A 305 2.34 15.55 15.37
CA PRO A 305 1.88 15.42 14.00
C PRO A 305 2.85 16.08 13.01
N THR A 306 2.93 15.54 11.81
CA THR A 306 3.74 16.09 10.71
C THR A 306 2.84 16.83 9.73
N PRO A 307 3.18 18.08 9.33
CA PRO A 307 2.32 18.87 8.46
C PRO A 307 2.38 18.37 7.00
N PRO A 308 1.32 18.59 6.20
CA PRO A 308 1.38 18.42 4.74
C PRO A 308 2.52 19.21 4.11
N ILE A 309 2.96 18.77 2.93
CA ILE A 309 3.99 19.45 2.14
C ILE A 309 3.41 19.98 0.82
N ASP A 310 4.11 20.95 0.24
CA ASP A 310 3.96 21.35 -1.17
C ASP A 310 5.35 21.26 -1.81
N ALA A 311 5.53 20.28 -2.68
CA ALA A 311 6.74 20.08 -3.46
C ALA A 311 6.47 20.28 -4.96
N GLY A 312 5.37 20.94 -5.31
CA GLY A 312 4.94 21.21 -6.68
C GLY A 312 4.52 19.96 -7.47
N MET A 313 4.44 18.78 -6.86
CA MET A 313 4.11 17.54 -7.57
C MET A 313 2.66 17.53 -8.06
N PHE A 314 1.74 18.09 -7.28
CA PHE A 314 0.34 18.22 -7.65
C PHE A 314 0.17 19.13 -8.88
N GLU A 315 0.79 20.31 -8.87
CA GLU A 315 0.72 21.26 -9.99
C GLU A 315 1.50 20.78 -11.23
N PHE A 316 2.61 20.06 -11.04
CA PHE A 316 3.37 19.46 -12.14
C PHE A 316 2.50 18.49 -12.96
N CYS A 317 1.58 17.78 -12.30
CA CYS A 317 0.70 16.82 -12.97
C CYS A 317 -0.16 17.48 -14.06
N LYS A 318 -0.55 18.76 -13.93
CA LYS A 318 -1.38 19.51 -14.89
C LYS A 318 -0.78 19.65 -16.29
N THR A 319 0.54 19.47 -16.42
CA THR A 319 1.25 19.63 -17.69
C THR A 319 2.01 18.37 -18.13
N CYS A 320 2.38 17.51 -17.19
CA CYS A 320 3.24 16.36 -17.44
C CYS A 320 2.64 15.29 -18.35
N HIS A 321 1.44 14.80 -18.00
CA HIS A 321 0.67 13.82 -18.77
C HIS A 321 1.33 12.48 -19.13
N ILE A 322 2.60 12.22 -18.80
CA ILE A 322 3.32 10.99 -19.19
C ILE A 322 2.56 9.72 -18.77
N CYS A 323 2.12 9.65 -17.51
CA CYS A 323 1.38 8.49 -17.01
C CYS A 323 0.00 8.28 -17.68
N ARG A 324 -0.62 9.37 -18.18
CA ARG A 324 -1.85 9.32 -18.99
C ARG A 324 -1.54 8.76 -20.38
N ASP A 325 -0.50 9.29 -21.01
CA ASP A 325 -0.11 8.97 -22.38
C ASP A 325 0.29 7.49 -22.54
N VAL A 326 0.89 6.86 -21.51
CA VAL A 326 1.27 5.43 -21.53
C VAL A 326 0.20 4.48 -21.00
N CYS A 327 -0.94 4.99 -20.51
CA CYS A 327 -1.96 4.17 -19.87
C CYS A 327 -2.77 3.36 -20.88
N VAL A 328 -2.47 2.07 -21.02
CA VAL A 328 -3.20 1.15 -21.93
C VAL A 328 -4.67 0.96 -21.58
N SER A 329 -5.09 1.27 -20.34
CA SER A 329 -6.48 1.12 -19.93
C SER A 329 -7.29 2.41 -20.00
N GLY A 330 -6.65 3.55 -20.28
CA GLY A 330 -7.30 4.87 -20.17
C GLY A 330 -7.76 5.25 -18.75
N GLY A 331 -7.32 4.50 -17.72
CA GLY A 331 -7.83 4.67 -16.35
C GLY A 331 -7.24 5.86 -15.60
N VAL A 332 -6.08 6.37 -16.01
CA VAL A 332 -5.45 7.56 -15.42
C VAL A 332 -6.30 8.80 -15.72
N HIS A 333 -6.32 9.77 -14.80
CA HIS A 333 -7.09 10.99 -14.96
C HIS A 333 -6.74 11.75 -16.26
N GLN A 334 -7.74 12.00 -17.10
CA GLN A 334 -7.58 12.48 -18.47
C GLN A 334 -7.41 14.01 -18.57
N GLU A 335 -8.22 14.76 -17.84
CA GLU A 335 -8.25 16.23 -17.86
C GLU A 335 -7.01 16.84 -17.21
N ASP A 336 -6.58 18.02 -17.65
CA ASP A 336 -5.40 18.68 -17.08
C ASP A 336 -5.62 19.04 -15.60
N GLU A 337 -6.81 19.57 -15.29
CA GLU A 337 -7.23 20.00 -13.97
C GLU A 337 -7.85 18.86 -13.12
N PRO A 338 -7.61 18.83 -11.80
CA PRO A 338 -8.28 17.93 -10.88
C PRO A 338 -9.77 18.26 -10.74
N THR A 339 -10.56 17.32 -10.19
CA THR A 339 -12.00 17.51 -9.97
C THR A 339 -12.39 17.32 -8.50
N TRP A 340 -13.46 18.01 -8.09
CA TRP A 340 -14.08 17.84 -6.77
C TRP A 340 -14.80 16.51 -6.64
N ASP A 341 -15.34 16.00 -7.74
CA ASP A 341 -16.09 14.76 -7.78
C ASP A 341 -15.91 14.03 -9.10
N SER A 342 -15.91 12.70 -9.07
CA SER A 342 -15.75 11.85 -10.24
C SER A 342 -17.03 11.14 -10.68
N GLY A 343 -18.11 11.24 -9.89
CA GLY A 343 -19.36 10.48 -10.09
C GLY A 343 -19.23 8.96 -9.89
N ASN A 344 -18.02 8.45 -9.62
CA ASN A 344 -17.75 7.02 -9.49
C ASN A 344 -17.71 6.60 -8.02
N TRP A 345 -18.44 5.55 -7.66
CA TRP A 345 -18.56 5.08 -6.27
C TRP A 345 -17.22 4.62 -5.66
N TRP A 346 -16.28 4.17 -6.50
CA TRP A 346 -14.94 3.73 -6.08
C TRP A 346 -13.96 4.89 -5.82
N ASN A 347 -14.34 6.14 -6.10
CA ASN A 347 -13.57 7.31 -5.70
C ASN A 347 -14.23 7.99 -4.50
N VAL A 348 -13.44 8.39 -3.51
CA VAL A 348 -13.91 9.28 -2.44
C VAL A 348 -14.23 10.64 -3.06
N GLN A 349 -15.37 11.22 -2.66
CA GLN A 349 -15.96 12.44 -3.21
C GLN A 349 -15.79 13.61 -2.21
N GLY A 350 -15.95 14.85 -2.66
CA GLY A 350 -15.91 16.04 -1.81
C GLY A 350 -14.52 16.60 -1.48
N TYR A 351 -13.53 16.33 -2.33
CA TYR A 351 -12.21 16.98 -2.28
C TYR A 351 -11.65 17.19 -3.68
N LEU A 352 -10.91 18.28 -3.88
CA LEU A 352 -10.24 18.55 -5.15
C LEU A 352 -9.07 17.58 -5.34
N GLY A 353 -9.13 16.74 -6.36
CA GLY A 353 -8.09 15.77 -6.62
C GLY A 353 -8.21 15.03 -7.94
N TYR A 354 -7.13 14.36 -8.32
CA TYR A 354 -7.07 13.53 -9.51
C TYR A 354 -7.79 12.19 -9.28
N ARG A 355 -8.51 11.73 -10.31
CA ARG A 355 -9.44 10.59 -10.19
C ARG A 355 -9.07 9.50 -11.18
N THR A 356 -8.81 8.32 -10.64
CA THR A 356 -8.57 7.12 -11.45
C THR A 356 -9.89 6.42 -11.72
N ASP A 357 -10.10 6.11 -12.99
CA ASP A 357 -11.12 5.17 -13.41
C ASP A 357 -10.57 3.74 -13.25
N TRP A 358 -11.12 3.04 -12.26
CA TRP A 358 -10.73 1.69 -11.92
C TRP A 358 -11.48 0.63 -12.73
N SER A 359 -12.46 1.00 -13.55
CA SER A 359 -13.25 0.06 -14.34
C SER A 359 -12.42 -0.69 -15.39
N GLY A 360 -11.47 -0.01 -16.03
CA GLY A 360 -10.54 -0.58 -17.01
C GLY A 360 -9.14 -0.86 -16.46
N CYS A 361 -8.80 -0.36 -15.27
CA CYS A 361 -7.45 -0.46 -14.72
C CYS A 361 -7.07 -1.91 -14.39
N HIS A 362 -6.00 -2.41 -15.02
CA HIS A 362 -5.51 -3.76 -14.76
C HIS A 362 -4.65 -3.78 -13.48
N ASN A 363 -5.02 -4.64 -12.54
CA ASN A 363 -4.20 -4.93 -11.37
C ASN A 363 -2.81 -5.40 -11.85
N GLN A 364 -1.75 -4.93 -11.19
CA GLN A 364 -0.34 -5.33 -11.46
C GLN A 364 0.26 -4.80 -12.77
N CYS A 365 -0.31 -3.76 -13.37
CA CYS A 365 0.24 -3.12 -14.57
C CYS A 365 1.52 -2.30 -14.29
N GLY A 366 1.45 -1.35 -13.34
CA GLY A 366 2.61 -0.58 -12.86
C GLY A 366 3.15 0.51 -13.81
N MET A 367 2.79 0.54 -15.09
CA MET A 367 3.38 1.47 -16.08
C MET A 367 3.35 2.95 -15.67
N CYS A 368 2.25 3.41 -15.07
CA CYS A 368 2.12 4.79 -14.60
C CYS A 368 3.08 5.12 -13.45
N GLN A 369 3.44 4.13 -12.61
CA GLN A 369 4.44 4.30 -11.56
C GLN A 369 5.85 4.31 -12.17
N SER A 370 6.11 3.41 -13.11
CA SER A 370 7.41 3.23 -13.76
C SER A 370 7.84 4.41 -14.61
N THR A 371 6.89 5.11 -15.23
CA THR A 371 7.13 6.26 -16.12
C THR A 371 6.97 7.61 -15.44
N CYS A 372 6.62 7.63 -14.14
CA CYS A 372 6.49 8.89 -13.41
C CYS A 372 7.89 9.53 -13.25
N PRO A 373 8.09 10.80 -13.64
CA PRO A 373 9.39 11.46 -13.48
C PRO A 373 9.88 11.46 -12.02
N PHE A 374 8.94 11.56 -11.08
CA PHE A 374 9.27 11.57 -9.66
C PHE A 374 9.80 10.23 -9.13
N THR A 375 9.56 9.12 -9.85
CA THR A 375 10.16 7.81 -9.52
C THR A 375 11.69 7.85 -9.63
N TYR A 376 12.24 8.60 -10.58
CA TYR A 376 13.69 8.73 -10.81
C TYR A 376 14.29 9.95 -10.10
N LEU A 377 13.51 11.03 -9.97
CA LEU A 377 13.92 12.22 -9.20
C LEU A 377 14.12 11.91 -7.72
N GLY A 378 13.50 10.84 -7.20
CA GLY A 378 13.45 10.45 -5.79
C GLY A 378 14.77 10.01 -5.14
N LEU A 379 15.73 9.55 -5.93
CA LEU A 379 16.94 8.89 -5.45
C LEU A 379 17.85 9.87 -4.68
N GLU A 380 18.42 9.45 -3.54
CA GLU A 380 19.36 10.27 -2.75
C GLU A 380 20.63 10.58 -3.56
N ASN A 381 20.98 9.69 -4.49
CA ASN A 381 22.04 9.85 -5.48
C ASN A 381 21.53 10.31 -6.85
N ALA A 382 20.32 10.88 -6.93
CA ALA A 382 19.89 11.54 -8.15
C ALA A 382 20.91 12.62 -8.55
N SER A 383 21.23 12.69 -9.84
CA SER A 383 22.25 13.61 -10.35
C SER A 383 21.95 15.06 -9.91
N LEU A 384 22.96 15.93 -9.89
CA LEU A 384 22.78 17.35 -9.53
C LEU A 384 21.61 18.00 -10.27
N VAL A 385 21.39 17.60 -11.53
CA VAL A 385 20.26 18.04 -12.36
C VAL A 385 18.91 17.70 -11.72
N HIS A 386 18.72 16.48 -11.22
CA HIS A 386 17.47 16.06 -10.58
C HIS A 386 17.19 16.86 -9.29
N LYS A 387 18.25 17.20 -8.52
CA LYS A 387 18.13 18.05 -7.32
C LYS A 387 17.69 19.48 -7.70
N ILE A 388 18.25 20.04 -8.77
CA ILE A 388 17.86 21.35 -9.30
C ILE A 388 16.41 21.32 -9.80
N VAL A 389 16.04 20.31 -10.61
CA VAL A 389 14.67 20.18 -11.14
C VAL A 389 13.65 20.09 -10.01
N LYS A 390 13.90 19.28 -8.97
CA LYS A 390 13.05 19.23 -7.77
C LYS A 390 12.88 20.59 -7.11
N GLY A 391 13.98 21.33 -6.92
CA GLY A 391 13.95 22.68 -6.35
C GLY A 391 13.14 23.65 -7.21
N VAL A 392 13.27 23.60 -8.53
CA VAL A 392 12.51 24.47 -9.45
C VAL A 392 11.02 24.12 -9.44
N VAL A 393 10.67 22.84 -9.59
CA VAL A 393 9.27 22.37 -9.60
C VAL A 393 8.55 22.73 -8.30
N ALA A 394 9.24 22.66 -7.16
CA ALA A 394 8.68 23.04 -5.86
C ALA A 394 8.42 24.54 -5.70
N ASN A 395 8.96 25.40 -6.57
CA ASN A 395 8.85 26.86 -6.43
C ASN A 395 8.14 27.56 -7.61
N THR A 396 8.06 26.92 -8.78
CA THR A 396 7.43 27.53 -9.95
C THR A 396 6.96 26.49 -10.98
N THR A 397 5.83 26.78 -11.63
CA THR A 397 5.25 25.94 -12.68
C THR A 397 5.70 26.30 -14.10
N VAL A 398 6.41 27.42 -14.27
CA VAL A 398 6.80 27.99 -15.58
C VAL A 398 7.59 27.00 -16.44
N PHE A 399 8.38 26.12 -15.81
CA PHE A 399 9.26 25.17 -16.50
C PHE A 399 8.69 23.75 -16.58
N ASN A 400 7.47 23.50 -16.13
CA ASN A 400 6.94 22.14 -16.03
C ASN A 400 6.87 21.43 -17.39
N SER A 401 6.39 22.11 -18.44
CA SER A 401 6.36 21.57 -19.80
C SER A 401 7.76 21.32 -20.37
N PHE A 402 8.73 22.18 -20.04
CA PHE A 402 10.13 21.98 -20.44
C PHE A 402 10.70 20.72 -19.79
N PHE A 403 10.54 20.53 -18.48
CA PHE A 403 11.00 19.33 -17.78
C PHE A 403 10.28 18.06 -18.25
N THR A 404 8.99 18.16 -18.57
CA THR A 404 8.23 17.05 -19.16
C THR A 404 8.81 16.61 -20.50
N ASN A 405 9.12 17.56 -21.39
CA ASN A 405 9.73 17.24 -22.69
C ASN A 405 11.15 16.69 -22.52
N MET A 406 11.90 17.19 -21.55
CA MET A 406 13.22 16.66 -21.19
C MET A 406 13.14 15.21 -20.72
N GLU A 407 12.18 14.86 -19.85
CA GLU A 407 11.94 13.47 -19.43
C GLU A 407 11.65 12.57 -20.64
N LYS A 408 10.73 13.00 -21.51
CA LYS A 408 10.37 12.27 -22.73
C LYS A 408 11.56 12.07 -23.67
N ALA A 409 12.44 13.06 -23.78
CA ALA A 409 13.63 13.00 -24.64
C ALA A 409 14.74 12.12 -24.06
N LEU A 410 14.92 12.12 -22.74
CA LEU A 410 15.95 11.32 -22.06
C LEU A 410 15.52 9.85 -21.90
N GLY A 411 14.22 9.56 -21.96
CA GLY A 411 13.71 8.19 -21.93
C GLY A 411 13.82 7.52 -20.56
N TYR A 412 13.85 8.30 -19.47
CA TYR A 412 13.69 7.75 -18.13
C TYR A 412 12.30 7.10 -18.03
N GLY A 413 12.25 5.81 -17.68
CA GLY A 413 11.00 5.03 -17.75
C GLY A 413 10.79 4.23 -19.04
N ASP A 414 11.86 3.91 -19.75
CA ASP A 414 11.80 2.98 -20.89
C ASP A 414 11.14 1.64 -20.52
N LEU A 415 9.95 1.41 -21.07
CA LEU A 415 9.16 0.18 -20.87
C LEU A 415 9.59 -0.95 -21.81
N THR A 416 10.62 -0.75 -22.63
CA THR A 416 11.12 -1.77 -23.58
C THR A 416 12.20 -2.69 -22.98
N MET A 417 12.60 -2.46 -21.73
CA MET A 417 13.58 -3.30 -21.03
C MET A 417 13.18 -4.77 -21.05
N GLU A 418 14.09 -5.64 -21.50
CA GLU A 418 13.82 -7.08 -21.55
C GLU A 418 13.83 -7.67 -20.13
N ASN A 419 12.68 -8.24 -19.72
CA ASN A 419 12.49 -8.89 -18.42
C ASN A 419 13.47 -10.05 -18.17
N SER A 420 13.97 -10.69 -19.23
CA SER A 420 14.86 -11.86 -19.13
C SER A 420 16.25 -11.50 -18.60
N ASN A 421 16.71 -10.26 -18.79
CA ASN A 421 18.05 -9.81 -18.37
C ASN A 421 18.16 -9.64 -16.85
N TRP A 422 17.05 -9.37 -16.17
CA TRP A 422 17.04 -9.27 -14.70
C TRP A 422 17.58 -10.53 -14.02
N TRP A 423 17.32 -11.71 -14.61
CA TRP A 423 17.82 -12.99 -14.09
C TRP A 423 19.32 -13.19 -14.24
N LYS A 424 19.98 -12.40 -15.10
CA LYS A 424 21.41 -12.52 -15.43
C LYS A 424 22.26 -11.48 -14.70
N GLU A 425 21.62 -10.48 -14.10
CA GLU A 425 22.25 -9.36 -13.41
C GLU A 425 22.30 -9.64 -11.90
N GLU A 426 23.41 -9.29 -11.24
CA GLU A 426 23.44 -9.26 -9.79
C GLU A 426 22.63 -8.05 -9.30
N GLY A 427 21.44 -8.34 -8.78
CA GLY A 427 20.51 -7.32 -8.31
C GLY A 427 20.78 -6.86 -6.87
N PRO A 428 20.32 -5.66 -6.50
CA PRO A 428 20.48 -5.17 -5.13
C PRO A 428 19.59 -5.90 -4.13
N ILE A 429 19.98 -5.88 -2.85
CA ILE A 429 19.23 -6.50 -1.75
C ILE A 429 17.83 -5.87 -1.68
N TYR A 430 16.78 -6.71 -1.66
CA TYR A 430 15.37 -6.30 -1.74
C TYR A 430 15.00 -5.43 -2.96
N GLY A 431 15.87 -5.34 -3.97
CA GLY A 431 15.66 -4.47 -5.13
C GLY A 431 15.83 -2.98 -4.85
N PHE A 432 16.53 -2.61 -3.76
CA PHE A 432 16.92 -1.24 -3.43
C PHE A 432 18.42 -1.06 -3.61
N ASP A 433 18.83 -0.24 -4.57
CA ASP A 433 20.23 0.11 -4.72
C ASP A 433 20.69 0.92 -3.49
N PRO A 434 21.62 0.41 -2.67
CA PRO A 434 22.13 1.13 -1.50
C PRO A 434 22.95 2.38 -1.89
N GLY A 435 23.30 2.51 -3.17
CA GLY A 435 23.85 3.71 -3.79
C GLY A 435 22.78 4.62 -4.42
N THR A 436 21.54 4.60 -3.92
CA THR A 436 20.45 5.53 -4.24
C THR A 436 19.59 5.80 -3.03
#